data_AF-A0A8P4JYP0-F1
#
_entry.id   AF-A0A8P4JYP0-F1
#
_cell.length_a   1.000
_cell.length_b   1.000
_cell.length_c   1.000
_cell.angle_alpha   90.00
_cell.angle_beta   90.00
_cell.angle_gamma   90.00
#
_symmetry.space_group_name_H-M   'P 1'
#
loop_
_entity.id
_entity.type
_entity.pdbx_description
1 polymer ?
#
loop_
_entity_poly.entity_id
_entity_poly.type
_entity_poly.pdbx_seq_one_letter_code
_entity_poly.pdbx_strand_id
1 'polypeptide(L)'
;MSHNGITTTRQMMVVISTVEEWSCLKSLLQDCSGDKHLQLNFSSLGSNQVCDLTLDSHMISLHYADLKQDMAEEGMIQAIDGCFKSCSDGISTFLLLIQGGHYTKTERRMIEILQAHFGSEALRYLLVLSLEDGKVADTLDDALLELINMCDGRYCRITTSEARDKLLALLEMVDYMLVENGVSGYTETMLTEAKKRSTEDSAMKMLRLKVQEAEEKEQAFKQLVIQREGRRAKEMEELKVKHAEERKKEAAEKEQYETKRESLEEAVLSHRAMLQLQMSATEDDDSKKMSVILLGLSGSGKSSALNLILERAGNQYSVNECSDENPQPTLSCERKEVFAAGRRLILVDTPELWDEDGVENLELVKDCLALSLPGPHVFLLVLQMGRFTQGECEMLGLLQKIFGRDFAEHAIVLFVRFDGNQHRPQRINDYVAGAHATLQGLIQKCGSRFYELNVTKSALSYPQVKDLLLGINKLVASHGGHSHSVKRFSEHELQERKKMIEERKEGGLEDNYLLRDA
;
A
#
# COMPACT_ATOMS: atom_id res chain seq x y z
N MET A 1 -52.63 86.30 7.02
CA MET A 1 -52.47 86.90 5.67
C MET A 1 -51.08 86.58 5.15
N SER A 2 -50.98 85.56 4.32
CA SER A 2 -50.08 85.49 3.16
C SER A 2 -50.47 84.21 2.41
N HIS A 3 -51.03 84.42 1.23
CA HIS A 3 -51.71 83.44 0.39
C HIS A 3 -50.85 82.22 0.03
N ASN A 4 -51.52 81.07 0.01
CA ASN A 4 -51.15 79.85 -0.69
C ASN A 4 -50.62 80.18 -2.10
N GLY A 5 -49.35 79.92 -2.35
CA GLY A 5 -48.86 79.65 -3.69
C GLY A 5 -49.15 78.19 -4.00
N ILE A 6 -50.39 77.88 -4.44
CA ILE A 6 -50.66 76.61 -5.13
C ILE A 6 -49.92 76.74 -6.46
N THR A 7 -48.72 76.17 -6.53
CA THR A 7 -48.12 75.84 -7.82
C THR A 7 -49.09 74.88 -8.49
N THR A 8 -49.80 75.33 -9.52
CA THR A 8 -50.63 74.47 -10.38
C THR A 8 -49.69 73.55 -11.18
N THR A 9 -49.16 72.54 -10.52
CA THR A 9 -48.36 71.47 -11.11
C THR A 9 -49.31 70.40 -11.62
N ARG A 10 -49.19 70.07 -12.90
CA ARG A 10 -49.96 69.00 -13.54
C ARG A 10 -49.58 67.67 -12.88
N GLN A 11 -50.54 67.00 -12.23
CA GLN A 11 -50.33 65.67 -11.67
C GLN A 11 -50.35 64.62 -12.78
N MET A 12 -49.30 63.83 -12.87
CA MET A 12 -49.14 62.79 -13.89
C MET A 12 -49.43 61.44 -13.26
N MET A 13 -50.45 60.72 -13.75
CA MET A 13 -50.84 59.42 -13.20
C MET A 13 -50.72 58.35 -14.28
N VAL A 14 -50.13 57.21 -13.94
CA VAL A 14 -50.12 56.03 -14.83
C VAL A 14 -51.21 55.09 -14.39
N VAL A 15 -52.16 54.84 -15.29
CA VAL A 15 -53.32 53.99 -15.02
C VAL A 15 -53.01 52.56 -15.39
N ILE A 16 -53.14 51.68 -14.40
CA ILE A 16 -52.93 50.24 -14.49
C ILE A 16 -54.33 49.61 -14.42
N SER A 17 -54.85 49.19 -15.57
CA SER A 17 -56.20 48.65 -15.65
C SER A 17 -56.39 47.78 -16.88
N THR A 18 -57.46 46.99 -16.87
CA THR A 18 -57.99 46.35 -18.07
C THR A 18 -58.69 47.37 -18.99
N VAL A 19 -58.98 46.96 -20.23
CA VAL A 19 -59.75 47.78 -21.19
C VAL A 19 -61.17 48.06 -20.70
N GLU A 20 -61.78 47.10 -20.00
CA GLU A 20 -63.13 47.22 -19.47
C GLU A 20 -63.19 48.26 -18.35
N GLU A 21 -62.26 48.20 -17.39
CA GLU A 21 -62.12 49.18 -16.32
C GLU A 21 -61.84 50.58 -16.87
N TRP A 22 -60.92 50.72 -17.83
CA TRP A 22 -60.63 52.00 -18.46
C TRP A 22 -61.84 52.59 -19.20
N SER A 23 -62.61 51.75 -19.88
CA SER A 23 -63.84 52.18 -20.57
C SER A 23 -64.92 52.64 -19.57
N CYS A 24 -65.02 51.98 -18.42
CA CYS A 24 -65.93 52.35 -17.34
C CYS A 24 -65.53 53.71 -16.72
N LEU A 25 -64.25 53.92 -16.39
CA LEU A 25 -63.76 55.22 -15.91
C LEU A 25 -64.01 56.31 -16.96
N LYS A 26 -63.78 56.02 -18.23
CA LYS A 26 -64.03 56.96 -19.32
C LYS A 26 -65.50 57.36 -19.42
N SER A 27 -66.43 56.40 -19.32
CA SER A 27 -67.87 56.68 -19.31
C SER A 27 -68.24 57.54 -18.11
N LEU A 28 -67.77 57.18 -16.91
CA LEU A 28 -68.04 57.90 -15.67
C LEU A 28 -67.55 59.36 -15.74
N LEU A 29 -66.35 59.58 -16.29
CA LEU A 29 -65.82 60.93 -16.50
C LEU A 29 -66.64 61.73 -17.54
N GLN A 30 -67.05 61.08 -18.64
CA GLN A 30 -67.85 61.73 -19.68
C GLN A 30 -69.25 62.13 -19.19
N ASP A 31 -69.89 61.30 -18.36
CA ASP A 31 -71.19 61.61 -17.75
C ASP A 31 -71.11 62.82 -16.81
N CYS A 32 -69.91 63.10 -16.25
CA CYS A 32 -69.64 64.28 -15.43
C CYS A 32 -69.33 65.55 -16.24
N SER A 33 -69.12 65.47 -17.57
CA SER A 33 -68.70 66.61 -18.40
C SER A 33 -69.79 67.68 -18.61
N GLY A 34 -70.99 67.49 -18.08
CA GLY A 34 -72.06 68.50 -18.05
C GLY A 34 -71.86 69.60 -17.00
N ASP A 35 -70.90 69.44 -16.06
CA ASP A 35 -70.55 70.43 -15.05
C ASP A 35 -69.59 71.49 -15.62
N LYS A 36 -69.85 72.78 -15.36
CA LYS A 36 -69.05 73.92 -15.88
C LYS A 36 -67.61 73.94 -15.35
N HIS A 37 -67.33 73.15 -14.32
CA HIS A 37 -66.07 73.08 -13.59
C HIS A 37 -65.17 71.90 -14.00
N LEU A 38 -65.62 71.06 -14.95
CA LEU A 38 -64.87 69.90 -15.45
C LEU A 38 -64.54 70.06 -16.94
N GLN A 39 -63.25 70.05 -17.30
CA GLN A 39 -62.83 69.98 -18.69
C GLN A 39 -62.08 68.66 -18.96
N LEU A 40 -62.48 67.97 -20.02
CA LEU A 40 -61.98 66.66 -20.40
C LEU A 40 -61.45 66.67 -21.83
N ASN A 41 -60.18 66.30 -22.00
CA ASN A 41 -59.57 66.12 -23.31
C ASN A 41 -58.97 64.72 -23.41
N PHE A 42 -59.38 63.97 -24.44
CA PHE A 42 -58.79 62.67 -24.75
C PHE A 42 -57.87 62.81 -25.95
N SER A 43 -56.63 62.36 -25.81
CA SER A 43 -55.66 62.30 -26.89
C SER A 43 -55.00 60.92 -26.96
N SER A 44 -54.54 60.54 -28.14
CA SER A 44 -53.78 59.31 -28.35
C SER A 44 -52.31 59.65 -28.58
N LEU A 45 -51.41 59.11 -27.76
CA LEU A 45 -49.97 59.29 -27.87
C LEU A 45 -49.32 57.94 -28.15
N GLY A 46 -49.12 57.61 -29.44
CA GLY A 46 -48.62 56.30 -29.86
C GLY A 46 -49.63 55.18 -29.56
N SER A 47 -49.19 54.13 -28.86
CA SER A 47 -50.06 53.05 -28.36
C SER A 47 -50.82 53.41 -27.08
N ASN A 48 -50.53 54.57 -26.47
CA ASN A 48 -51.06 54.95 -25.17
C ASN A 48 -52.21 55.96 -25.34
N GLN A 49 -53.19 55.90 -24.44
CA GLN A 49 -54.26 56.89 -24.36
C GLN A 49 -53.95 57.86 -23.23
N VAL A 50 -54.13 59.15 -23.46
CA VAL A 50 -53.95 60.19 -22.46
C VAL A 50 -55.29 60.90 -22.25
N CYS A 51 -55.75 60.95 -21.00
CA CYS A 51 -56.92 61.71 -20.59
C CYS A 51 -56.48 62.88 -19.71
N ASP A 52 -56.64 64.10 -20.22
CA ASP A 52 -56.38 65.33 -19.51
C ASP A 52 -57.67 65.82 -18.87
N LEU A 53 -57.65 65.88 -17.54
CA LEU A 53 -58.76 66.32 -16.70
C LEU A 53 -58.37 67.61 -16.00
N THR A 54 -59.21 68.65 -16.14
CA THR A 54 -59.10 69.87 -15.32
C THR A 54 -60.32 69.95 -14.42
N LEU A 55 -60.08 69.85 -13.11
CA LEU A 55 -61.11 69.92 -12.07
C LEU A 55 -60.82 71.13 -11.17
N ASP A 56 -61.69 72.14 -11.26
CA ASP A 56 -61.50 73.46 -10.64
C ASP A 56 -60.15 74.10 -11.03
N SER A 57 -59.11 73.98 -10.19
CA SER A 57 -57.75 74.49 -10.44
C SER A 57 -56.67 73.40 -10.55
N HIS A 58 -57.06 72.13 -10.52
CA HIS A 58 -56.13 70.99 -10.60
C HIS A 58 -56.10 70.44 -12.02
N MET A 59 -54.89 70.22 -12.55
CA MET A 59 -54.68 69.59 -13.84
C MET A 59 -54.13 68.17 -13.64
N ILE A 60 -54.81 67.18 -14.19
CA ILE A 60 -54.46 65.76 -14.07
C ILE A 60 -54.28 65.18 -15.47
N SER A 61 -53.25 64.38 -15.65
CA SER A 61 -52.96 63.64 -16.88
C SER A 61 -52.99 62.16 -16.55
N LEU A 62 -53.99 61.44 -17.05
CA LEU A 62 -54.10 59.99 -16.91
C LEU A 62 -53.47 59.33 -18.13
N HIS A 63 -52.34 58.66 -17.95
CA HIS A 63 -51.63 57.91 -18.98
C HIS A 63 -51.99 56.44 -18.89
N TYR A 64 -52.75 55.95 -19.86
CA TYR A 64 -53.23 54.58 -19.93
C TYR A 64 -52.55 53.81 -21.06
N ALA A 65 -52.17 52.57 -20.78
CA ALA A 65 -51.80 51.57 -21.78
C ALA A 65 -52.71 50.35 -21.67
N ASP A 66 -53.03 49.75 -22.82
CA ASP A 66 -53.88 48.56 -22.89
C ASP A 66 -53.16 47.31 -22.35
N LEU A 67 -53.50 46.94 -21.10
CA LEU A 67 -52.98 45.74 -20.42
C LEU A 67 -53.92 44.56 -20.65
N LYS A 68 -53.72 43.84 -21.75
CA LYS A 68 -54.49 42.63 -22.07
C LYS A 68 -54.14 41.48 -21.13
N GLN A 69 -55.16 40.75 -20.68
CA GLN A 69 -54.99 39.60 -19.78
C GLN A 69 -54.03 38.53 -20.32
N ASP A 70 -54.06 38.28 -21.64
CA ASP A 70 -53.21 37.28 -22.33
C ASP A 70 -51.82 37.81 -22.70
N MET A 71 -51.47 39.04 -22.33
CA MET A 71 -50.16 39.63 -22.64
C MET A 71 -49.05 38.92 -21.85
N ALA A 72 -47.88 38.74 -22.48
CA ALA A 72 -46.67 38.29 -21.78
C ALA A 72 -46.17 39.36 -20.79
N GLU A 73 -45.47 38.95 -19.74
CA GLU A 73 -44.96 39.87 -18.71
C GLU A 73 -44.08 40.98 -19.31
N GLU A 74 -43.18 40.63 -20.24
CA GLU A 74 -42.35 41.60 -20.95
C GLU A 74 -43.17 42.65 -21.72
N GLY A 75 -44.31 42.24 -22.30
CA GLY A 75 -45.21 43.13 -23.02
C GLY A 75 -45.92 44.11 -22.08
N MET A 76 -46.39 43.65 -20.93
CA MET A 76 -47.02 44.50 -19.92
C MET A 76 -46.01 45.50 -19.35
N ILE A 77 -44.77 45.06 -19.10
CA ILE A 77 -43.68 45.92 -18.65
C ILE A 77 -43.42 47.02 -19.67
N GLN A 78 -43.29 46.69 -20.96
CA GLN A 78 -43.06 47.68 -22.01
C GLN A 78 -44.20 48.71 -22.12
N ALA A 79 -45.44 48.27 -21.92
CA ALA A 79 -46.62 49.14 -21.95
C ALA A 79 -46.61 50.14 -20.78
N ILE A 80 -46.40 49.67 -19.55
CA ILE A 80 -46.33 50.52 -18.34
C ILE A 80 -45.10 51.43 -18.39
N ASP A 81 -43.93 50.91 -18.80
CA ASP A 81 -42.70 51.68 -18.98
C ASP A 81 -42.85 52.76 -20.06
N GLY A 82 -43.60 52.49 -21.13
CA GLY A 82 -43.94 53.47 -22.16
C GLY A 82 -44.81 54.62 -21.63
N CYS A 83 -45.80 54.31 -20.79
CA CYS A 83 -46.60 55.33 -20.10
C CYS A 83 -45.76 56.14 -19.11
N PHE A 84 -44.92 55.47 -18.32
CA PHE A 84 -44.02 56.11 -17.38
C PHE A 84 -43.04 57.08 -18.08
N LYS A 85 -42.37 56.64 -19.14
CA LYS A 85 -41.42 57.45 -19.92
C LYS A 85 -42.05 58.61 -20.67
N SER A 86 -43.36 58.58 -20.92
CA SER A 86 -44.07 59.72 -21.49
C SER A 86 -44.26 60.87 -20.49
N CYS A 87 -43.95 60.66 -19.20
CA CYS A 87 -43.98 61.66 -18.15
C CYS A 87 -42.54 62.15 -17.85
N SER A 88 -42.19 63.36 -18.27
CA SER A 88 -40.81 63.87 -18.21
C SER A 88 -40.26 64.07 -16.79
N ASP A 89 -41.12 64.42 -15.83
CA ASP A 89 -40.74 64.75 -14.46
C ASP A 89 -41.06 63.62 -13.47
N GLY A 90 -41.34 62.42 -13.98
CA GLY A 90 -41.85 61.29 -13.21
C GLY A 90 -43.37 61.33 -13.08
N ILE A 91 -43.91 60.44 -12.23
CA ILE A 91 -45.34 60.29 -12.02
C ILE A 91 -45.70 60.60 -10.58
N SER A 92 -46.85 61.23 -10.37
CA SER A 92 -47.41 61.48 -9.05
C SER A 92 -47.89 60.18 -8.41
N THR A 93 -48.57 59.31 -9.17
CA THR A 93 -49.09 58.04 -8.67
C THR A 93 -49.27 56.99 -9.77
N PHE A 94 -49.15 55.72 -9.39
CA PHE A 94 -49.73 54.60 -10.13
C PHE A 94 -51.19 54.42 -9.66
N LEU A 95 -52.13 54.41 -10.60
CA LEU A 95 -53.54 54.26 -10.31
C LEU A 95 -54.03 52.88 -10.75
N LEU A 96 -54.27 51.97 -9.81
CA LEU A 96 -54.88 50.67 -10.10
C LEU A 96 -56.40 50.86 -10.16
N LEU A 97 -57.01 50.54 -11.29
CA LEU A 97 -58.48 50.47 -11.37
C LEU A 97 -58.94 49.06 -11.02
N ILE A 98 -59.99 48.97 -10.20
CA ILE A 98 -60.70 47.72 -9.92
C ILE A 98 -62.20 47.95 -10.06
N GLN A 99 -62.97 46.89 -10.32
CA GLN A 99 -64.42 46.99 -10.49
C GLN A 99 -65.16 46.48 -9.25
N GLY A 100 -66.01 47.32 -8.66
CA GLY A 100 -66.93 46.94 -7.58
C GLY A 100 -66.26 46.35 -6.32
N GLY A 101 -65.00 46.69 -6.05
CA GLY A 101 -64.23 46.15 -4.92
C GLY A 101 -63.73 44.72 -5.11
N HIS A 102 -63.82 44.14 -6.31
CA HIS A 102 -63.27 42.83 -6.61
C HIS A 102 -61.80 42.93 -7.03
N TYR A 103 -60.89 42.33 -6.25
CA TYR A 103 -59.47 42.23 -6.59
C TYR A 103 -59.16 40.94 -7.34
N THR A 104 -59.07 41.00 -8.66
CA THR A 104 -58.98 39.80 -9.50
C THR A 104 -57.54 39.26 -9.61
N LYS A 105 -57.41 38.02 -10.11
CA LYS A 105 -56.09 37.45 -10.45
C LYS A 105 -55.33 38.28 -11.49
N THR A 106 -56.05 38.97 -12.37
CA THR A 106 -55.47 39.83 -13.40
C THR A 106 -54.83 41.06 -12.75
N GLU A 107 -55.55 41.73 -11.85
CA GLU A 107 -55.01 42.86 -11.08
C GLU A 107 -53.86 42.45 -10.17
N ARG A 108 -53.94 41.27 -9.54
CA ARG A 108 -52.81 40.72 -8.76
C ARG A 108 -51.55 40.57 -9.60
N ARG A 109 -51.68 39.98 -10.78
CA ARG A 109 -50.59 39.85 -11.74
C ARG A 109 -50.03 41.21 -12.16
N MET A 110 -50.89 42.21 -12.38
CA MET A 110 -50.44 43.57 -12.72
C MET A 110 -49.60 44.19 -11.60
N ILE A 111 -49.98 44.00 -10.33
CA ILE A 111 -49.22 44.49 -9.18
C ILE A 111 -47.89 43.74 -9.00
N GLU A 112 -47.87 42.42 -9.18
CA GLU A 112 -46.62 41.63 -9.14
C GLU A 112 -45.62 42.13 -10.20
N ILE A 113 -46.09 42.42 -11.41
CA ILE A 113 -45.27 42.97 -12.50
C ILE A 113 -44.79 44.39 -12.17
N LEU A 114 -45.66 45.23 -11.60
CA LEU A 114 -45.30 46.57 -11.13
C LEU A 114 -44.15 46.49 -10.13
N GLN A 115 -44.25 45.64 -9.11
CA GLN A 115 -43.20 45.45 -8.10
C GLN A 115 -41.92 44.87 -8.70
N ALA A 116 -42.03 43.92 -9.63
CA ALA A 116 -40.86 43.30 -10.26
C ALA A 116 -40.05 44.30 -11.10
N HIS A 117 -40.71 45.20 -11.81
CA HIS A 117 -40.04 46.15 -12.70
C HIS A 117 -39.71 47.50 -12.05
N PHE A 118 -40.62 48.05 -11.26
CA PHE A 118 -40.50 49.35 -10.59
C PHE A 118 -40.07 49.23 -9.12
N GLY A 119 -39.82 48.01 -8.64
CA GLY A 119 -39.42 47.75 -7.25
C GLY A 119 -40.58 47.83 -6.26
N SER A 120 -40.35 47.34 -5.04
CA SER A 120 -41.34 47.40 -3.95
C SER A 120 -41.74 48.83 -3.58
N GLU A 121 -40.85 49.81 -3.79
CA GLU A 121 -41.13 51.23 -3.54
C GLU A 121 -42.25 51.76 -4.44
N ALA A 122 -42.54 51.13 -5.59
CA ALA A 122 -43.66 51.54 -6.44
C ALA A 122 -45.02 51.45 -5.73
N LEU A 123 -45.17 50.53 -4.76
CA LEU A 123 -46.38 50.46 -3.92
C LEU A 123 -46.56 51.68 -3.02
N ARG A 124 -45.47 52.39 -2.71
CA ARG A 124 -45.52 53.66 -1.98
C ARG A 124 -46.09 54.79 -2.83
N TYR A 125 -46.23 54.59 -4.14
CA TYR A 125 -46.89 55.53 -5.05
C TYR A 125 -48.16 54.96 -5.68
N LEU A 126 -48.64 53.80 -5.22
CA LEU A 126 -49.83 53.13 -5.74
C LEU A 126 -51.10 53.57 -4.99
N LEU A 127 -52.14 53.92 -5.74
CA LEU A 127 -53.49 54.18 -5.23
C LEU A 127 -54.47 53.22 -5.90
N VAL A 128 -55.35 52.61 -5.11
CA VAL A 128 -56.38 51.70 -5.61
C VAL A 128 -57.70 52.43 -5.77
N LEU A 129 -58.26 52.42 -6.98
CA LEU A 129 -59.50 53.07 -7.33
C LEU A 129 -60.57 52.07 -7.74
N SER A 130 -61.62 51.96 -6.94
CA SER A 130 -62.77 51.10 -7.23
C SER A 130 -63.86 51.86 -7.97
N LEU A 131 -64.17 51.42 -9.19
CA LEU A 131 -65.24 51.95 -10.03
C LEU A 131 -66.53 51.18 -9.78
N GLU A 132 -67.65 51.90 -9.58
CA GLU A 132 -68.95 51.29 -9.32
C GLU A 132 -70.00 51.69 -10.36
N ASP A 133 -70.59 50.68 -11.00
CA ASP A 133 -71.75 50.87 -11.88
C ASP A 133 -72.87 49.86 -11.56
N GLY A 134 -73.05 49.53 -10.27
CA GLY A 134 -74.05 48.55 -9.79
C GLY A 134 -73.57 47.70 -8.62
N LYS A 135 -74.32 46.65 -8.27
CA LYS A 135 -74.25 45.82 -7.03
C LYS A 135 -72.88 45.82 -6.36
N VAL A 136 -72.83 46.57 -5.26
CA VAL A 136 -71.73 46.67 -4.31
C VAL A 136 -71.52 45.33 -3.59
N ALA A 137 -70.28 44.88 -3.45
CA ALA A 137 -69.93 43.90 -2.42
C ALA A 137 -69.91 44.62 -1.06
N ASP A 138 -70.72 44.17 -0.10
CA ASP A 138 -70.77 44.75 1.27
C ASP A 138 -69.45 44.55 2.04
N THR A 139 -68.55 43.68 1.55
CA THR A 139 -67.27 43.32 2.18
C THR A 139 -66.14 43.29 1.15
N LEU A 140 -65.01 43.91 1.48
CA LEU A 140 -63.75 43.78 0.72
C LEU A 140 -63.15 42.38 0.96
N ASP A 141 -62.63 41.74 -0.08
CA ASP A 141 -61.92 40.47 0.03
C ASP A 141 -60.59 40.63 0.80
N ASP A 142 -60.14 39.57 1.50
CA ASP A 142 -58.90 39.57 2.30
C ASP A 142 -57.69 39.97 1.45
N ALA A 143 -57.65 39.50 0.20
CA ALA A 143 -56.59 39.84 -0.74
C ALA A 143 -56.56 41.33 -1.12
N LEU A 144 -57.73 41.98 -1.20
CA LEU A 144 -57.81 43.41 -1.44
C LEU A 144 -57.41 44.19 -0.18
N LEU A 145 -57.82 43.74 1.02
CA LEU A 145 -57.40 44.33 2.28
C LEU A 145 -55.88 44.25 2.47
N GLU A 146 -55.24 43.14 2.11
CA GLU A 146 -53.78 43.02 2.10
C GLU A 146 -53.13 44.04 1.18
N LEU A 147 -53.64 44.23 -0.04
CA LEU A 147 -53.14 45.24 -0.97
C LEU A 147 -53.32 46.66 -0.41
N ILE A 148 -54.49 46.97 0.14
CA ILE A 148 -54.78 48.27 0.74
C ILE A 148 -53.81 48.54 1.90
N ASN A 149 -53.52 47.54 2.74
CA ASN A 149 -52.54 47.65 3.81
C ASN A 149 -51.11 47.86 3.28
N MET A 150 -50.73 47.17 2.20
CA MET A 150 -49.44 47.41 1.53
C MET A 150 -49.34 48.81 0.89
N CYS A 151 -50.49 49.42 0.59
CA CYS A 151 -50.61 50.79 0.10
C CYS A 151 -50.99 51.78 1.22
N ASP A 152 -50.71 51.48 2.49
CA ASP A 152 -50.96 52.38 3.63
C ASP A 152 -52.40 52.93 3.72
N GLY A 153 -53.39 52.15 3.30
CA GLY A 153 -54.80 52.55 3.33
C GLY A 153 -55.27 53.35 2.11
N ARG A 154 -54.45 53.54 1.07
CA ARG A 154 -54.76 54.33 -0.13
C ARG A 154 -55.74 53.62 -1.06
N TYR A 155 -57.01 53.70 -0.70
CA TYR A 155 -58.15 53.14 -1.42
C TYR A 155 -59.27 54.16 -1.56
N CYS A 156 -59.71 54.41 -2.80
CA CYS A 156 -60.82 55.31 -3.10
C CYS A 156 -61.90 54.57 -3.89
N ARG A 157 -63.16 54.96 -3.67
CA ARG A 157 -64.33 54.36 -4.31
C ARG A 157 -65.16 55.46 -4.96
N ILE A 158 -65.42 55.32 -6.25
CA ILE A 158 -66.12 56.31 -7.07
C ILE A 158 -67.41 55.71 -7.63
N THR A 159 -68.51 56.44 -7.42
CA THR A 159 -69.84 56.16 -7.98
C THR A 159 -70.23 57.28 -8.96
N THR A 160 -71.13 56.98 -9.89
CA THR A 160 -71.65 57.98 -10.86
C THR A 160 -72.35 59.17 -10.20
N SER A 161 -72.92 58.99 -8.99
CA SER A 161 -73.63 60.06 -8.26
C SER A 161 -72.72 60.98 -7.43
N GLU A 162 -71.54 60.52 -7.02
CA GLU A 162 -70.58 61.25 -6.16
C GLU A 162 -69.22 61.48 -6.83
N ALA A 163 -69.15 61.31 -8.16
CA ALA A 163 -67.90 61.28 -8.91
C ALA A 163 -66.98 62.48 -8.65
N ARG A 164 -67.56 63.69 -8.60
CA ARG A 164 -66.79 64.93 -8.37
C ARG A 164 -66.12 64.97 -6.99
N ASP A 165 -66.88 64.75 -5.93
CA ASP A 165 -66.37 64.86 -4.55
C ASP A 165 -65.34 63.75 -4.27
N LYS A 166 -65.54 62.56 -4.84
CA LYS A 166 -64.58 61.45 -4.72
C LYS A 166 -63.31 61.66 -5.56
N LEU A 167 -63.41 62.31 -6.73
CA LEU A 167 -62.23 62.72 -7.51
C LEU A 167 -61.41 63.77 -6.76
N LEU A 168 -62.04 64.76 -6.11
CA LEU A 168 -61.33 65.71 -5.24
C LEU A 168 -60.63 65.00 -4.08
N ALA A 169 -61.32 64.07 -3.40
CA ALA A 169 -60.72 63.28 -2.33
C ALA A 169 -59.53 62.42 -2.81
N LEU A 170 -59.58 61.91 -4.05
CA LEU A 170 -58.46 61.20 -4.67
C LEU A 170 -57.24 62.11 -4.86
N LEU A 171 -57.44 63.36 -5.27
CA LEU A 171 -56.34 64.32 -5.42
C LEU A 171 -55.72 64.68 -4.07
N GLU A 172 -56.55 64.89 -3.04
CA GLU A 172 -56.06 65.11 -1.68
C GLU A 172 -55.25 63.91 -1.17
N MET A 173 -55.67 62.69 -1.46
CA MET A 173 -54.91 61.47 -1.15
C MET A 173 -53.56 61.41 -1.88
N VAL A 174 -53.52 61.81 -3.14
CA VAL A 174 -52.28 61.87 -3.93
C VAL A 174 -51.33 62.92 -3.34
N ASP A 175 -51.83 64.12 -3.03
CA ASP A 175 -51.01 65.17 -2.43
C ASP A 175 -50.46 64.77 -1.07
N TYR A 176 -51.28 64.13 -0.22
CA TYR A 176 -50.83 63.59 1.07
C TYR A 176 -49.75 62.52 0.89
N MET A 177 -49.94 61.58 -0.04
CA MET A 177 -48.98 60.52 -0.36
C MET A 177 -47.64 61.10 -0.82
N LEU A 178 -47.64 62.14 -1.66
CA LEU A 178 -46.43 62.79 -2.13
C LEU A 178 -45.68 63.50 -0.99
N VAL A 179 -46.40 64.13 -0.06
CA VAL A 179 -45.81 64.74 1.14
C VAL A 179 -45.18 63.69 2.06
N GLU A 180 -45.87 62.56 2.29
CA GLU A 180 -45.38 61.47 3.13
C GLU A 180 -44.12 60.81 2.55
N ASN A 181 -44.08 60.62 1.23
CA ASN A 181 -42.91 60.09 0.55
C ASN A 181 -41.74 61.10 0.44
N GLY A 182 -41.96 62.37 0.77
CA GLY A 182 -40.94 63.41 0.79
C GLY A 182 -40.37 63.80 -0.59
N VAL A 183 -41.00 63.37 -1.67
CA VAL A 183 -40.55 63.57 -3.07
C VAL A 183 -41.75 63.88 -3.96
N SER A 184 -41.56 64.66 -5.03
CA SER A 184 -42.62 65.11 -5.96
C SER A 184 -43.29 64.02 -6.80
N GLY A 185 -42.85 62.77 -6.68
CA GLY A 185 -43.37 61.63 -7.43
C GLY A 185 -42.38 60.48 -7.51
N TYR A 186 -42.79 59.41 -8.18
CA TYR A 186 -41.94 58.31 -8.55
C TYR A 186 -41.15 58.69 -9.82
N THR A 187 -39.82 58.72 -9.73
CA THR A 187 -38.93 59.25 -10.78
C THR A 187 -38.15 58.17 -11.52
N GLU A 188 -37.57 58.51 -12.67
CA GLU A 188 -36.69 57.59 -13.40
C GLU A 188 -35.46 57.19 -12.57
N THR A 189 -34.95 58.10 -11.73
CA THR A 189 -33.86 57.78 -10.79
C THR A 189 -34.28 56.67 -9.81
N MET A 190 -35.48 56.73 -9.24
CA MET A 190 -36.02 55.66 -8.38
C MET A 190 -36.16 54.32 -9.11
N LEU A 191 -36.57 54.33 -10.37
CA LEU A 191 -36.63 53.13 -11.21
C LEU A 191 -35.24 52.51 -11.43
N THR A 192 -34.25 53.34 -11.75
CA THR A 192 -32.86 52.86 -11.91
C THR A 192 -32.28 52.31 -10.61
N GLU A 193 -32.56 52.94 -9.47
CA GLU A 193 -32.18 52.45 -8.15
C GLU A 193 -32.86 51.13 -7.79
N ALA A 194 -34.16 51.00 -8.07
CA ALA A 194 -34.91 49.76 -7.83
C ALA A 194 -34.33 48.59 -8.63
N LYS A 195 -34.03 48.80 -9.92
CA LYS A 195 -33.37 47.81 -10.77
C LYS A 195 -31.99 47.43 -10.24
N LYS A 196 -31.21 48.42 -9.78
CA LYS A 196 -29.89 48.18 -9.18
C LYS A 196 -30.00 47.33 -7.90
N ARG A 197 -30.87 47.70 -6.96
CA ARG A 197 -31.09 46.92 -5.71
C ARG A 197 -31.50 45.48 -5.99
N SER A 198 -32.41 45.25 -6.94
CA SER A 198 -32.83 43.90 -7.33
C SER A 198 -31.67 43.03 -7.84
N THR A 199 -30.77 43.60 -8.63
CA THR A 199 -29.56 42.90 -9.10
C THR A 199 -28.54 42.65 -7.99
N GLU A 200 -28.34 43.61 -7.09
CA GLU A 200 -27.48 43.47 -5.90
C GLU A 200 -27.99 42.39 -4.95
N ASP A 201 -29.30 42.33 -4.69
CA ASP A 201 -29.93 41.30 -3.86
C ASP A 201 -29.78 39.90 -4.48
N SER A 202 -29.95 39.80 -5.79
CA SER A 202 -29.74 38.56 -6.54
C SER A 202 -28.28 38.08 -6.45
N ALA A 203 -27.33 39.01 -6.60
CA ALA A 203 -25.90 38.72 -6.45
C ALA A 203 -25.55 38.33 -5.01
N MET A 204 -26.09 39.04 -4.01
CA MET A 204 -25.87 38.75 -2.59
C MET A 204 -26.45 37.39 -2.20
N LYS A 205 -27.63 37.02 -2.70
CA LYS A 205 -28.21 35.69 -2.52
C LYS A 205 -27.31 34.60 -3.11
N MET A 206 -26.78 34.80 -4.31
CA MET A 206 -25.85 33.86 -4.94
C MET A 206 -24.55 33.73 -4.13
N LEU A 207 -23.99 34.84 -3.63
CA LEU A 207 -22.80 34.82 -2.79
C LEU A 207 -23.04 34.05 -1.49
N ARG A 208 -24.18 34.28 -0.81
CA ARG A 208 -24.55 33.53 0.41
C ARG A 208 -24.62 32.04 0.15
N LEU A 209 -25.25 31.61 -0.95
CA LEU A 209 -25.30 30.20 -1.34
C LEU A 209 -23.90 29.60 -1.58
N LYS A 210 -23.01 30.33 -2.26
CA LYS A 210 -21.63 29.87 -2.49
C LYS A 210 -20.79 29.80 -1.22
N VAL A 211 -20.99 30.74 -0.29
CA VAL A 211 -20.33 30.71 1.02
C VAL A 211 -20.78 29.48 1.80
N GLN A 212 -22.09 29.21 1.85
CA GLN A 212 -22.62 28.02 2.51
C GLN A 212 -22.09 26.72 1.88
N GLU A 213 -22.06 26.63 0.55
CA GLU A 213 -21.49 25.48 -0.15
C GLU A 213 -19.99 25.30 0.17
N ALA A 214 -19.24 26.39 0.30
CA ALA A 214 -17.83 26.34 0.67
C ALA A 214 -17.63 25.89 2.12
N GLU A 215 -18.45 26.37 3.06
CA GLU A 215 -18.44 25.95 4.46
C GLU A 215 -18.77 24.46 4.62
N GLU A 216 -19.79 23.96 3.91
CA GLU A 216 -20.15 22.54 3.90
C GLU A 216 -18.99 21.67 3.35
N LYS A 217 -18.35 22.10 2.27
CA LYS A 217 -17.16 21.42 1.71
C LYS A 217 -15.98 21.44 2.69
N GLU A 218 -15.75 22.56 3.38
CA GLU A 218 -14.69 22.66 4.39
C GLU A 218 -14.95 21.70 5.57
N GLN A 219 -16.18 21.62 6.06
CA GLN A 219 -16.56 20.68 7.12
C GLN A 219 -16.39 19.23 6.68
N ALA A 220 -16.84 18.87 5.47
CA ALA A 220 -16.64 17.54 4.91
C ALA A 220 -15.15 17.19 4.78
N PHE A 221 -14.32 18.15 4.34
CA PHE A 221 -12.87 17.97 4.27
C PHE A 221 -12.25 17.73 5.65
N LYS A 222 -12.63 18.51 6.67
CA LYS A 222 -12.17 18.31 8.05
C LYS A 222 -12.51 16.91 8.58
N GLN A 223 -13.72 16.42 8.34
CA GLN A 223 -14.10 15.06 8.74
C GLN A 223 -13.28 13.99 8.03
N LEU A 224 -13.01 14.13 6.73
CA LEU A 224 -12.16 13.21 5.98
C LEU A 224 -10.72 13.16 6.52
N VAL A 225 -10.17 14.31 6.90
CA VAL A 225 -8.83 14.39 7.52
C VAL A 225 -8.81 13.62 8.85
N ILE A 226 -9.78 13.88 9.74
CA ILE A 226 -9.90 13.16 11.03
C ILE A 226 -10.03 11.65 10.80
N GLN A 227 -10.85 11.22 9.84
CA GLN A 227 -11.02 9.80 9.53
C GLN A 227 -9.72 9.17 9.00
N ARG A 228 -8.95 9.90 8.19
CA ARG A 228 -7.68 9.42 7.64
C ARG A 228 -6.59 9.32 8.70
N GLU A 229 -6.51 10.28 9.61
CA GLU A 229 -5.61 10.23 10.76
C GLU A 229 -6.00 9.11 11.73
N GLY A 230 -7.29 8.94 12.02
CA GLY A 230 -7.79 7.85 12.84
C GLY A 230 -7.48 6.46 12.26
N ARG A 231 -7.56 6.29 10.94
CA ARG A 231 -7.17 5.04 10.26
C ARG A 231 -5.67 4.75 10.41
N ARG A 232 -4.81 5.75 10.18
CA ARG A 232 -3.35 5.63 10.35
C ARG A 232 -2.97 5.30 11.80
N ALA A 233 -3.65 5.89 12.77
CA ALA A 233 -3.41 5.59 14.18
C ALA A 233 -3.78 4.14 14.52
N LYS A 234 -4.90 3.62 14.01
CA LYS A 234 -5.29 2.21 14.18
C LYS A 234 -4.29 1.25 13.53
N GLU A 235 -3.90 1.51 12.28
CA GLU A 235 -2.90 0.71 11.56
C GLU A 235 -1.56 0.66 12.31
N MET A 236 -1.10 1.81 12.84
CA MET A 236 0.12 1.88 13.67
C MET A 236 0.00 1.07 14.96
N GLU A 237 -1.16 1.12 15.63
CA GLU A 237 -1.37 0.37 16.87
C GLU A 237 -1.45 -1.15 16.60
N GLU A 238 -2.13 -1.57 15.53
CA GLU A 238 -2.14 -2.97 15.09
C GLU A 238 -0.73 -3.48 14.75
N LEU A 239 0.09 -2.65 14.09
CA LEU A 239 1.48 -2.99 13.78
C LEU A 239 2.31 -3.16 15.06
N LYS A 240 2.14 -2.27 16.05
CA LYS A 240 2.81 -2.39 17.36
C LYS A 240 2.41 -3.66 18.09
N VAL A 241 1.12 -4.02 18.09
CA VAL A 241 0.62 -5.27 18.69
C VAL A 241 1.27 -6.47 18.02
N LYS A 242 1.29 -6.52 16.67
CA LYS A 242 1.96 -7.59 15.92
C LYS A 242 3.44 -7.71 16.26
N HIS A 243 4.19 -6.61 16.28
CA HIS A 243 5.61 -6.63 16.67
C HIS A 243 5.82 -7.01 18.14
N ALA A 244 4.87 -6.70 19.04
CA ALA A 244 4.93 -7.16 20.42
C ALA A 244 4.67 -8.68 20.54
N GLU A 245 3.72 -9.21 19.77
CA GLU A 245 3.45 -10.65 19.69
C GLU A 245 4.63 -11.42 19.09
N GLU A 246 5.23 -10.92 18.01
CA GLU A 246 6.41 -11.51 17.37
C GLU A 246 7.60 -11.55 18.34
N ARG A 247 7.89 -10.44 19.04
CA ARG A 247 8.93 -10.43 20.09
C ARG A 247 8.67 -11.43 21.22
N LYS A 248 7.41 -11.60 21.63
CA LYS A 248 7.05 -12.62 22.65
C LYS A 248 7.29 -14.04 22.13
N LYS A 249 6.95 -14.29 20.86
CA LYS A 249 7.17 -15.59 20.22
C LYS A 249 8.66 -15.91 20.07
N GLU A 250 9.46 -14.96 19.60
CA GLU A 250 10.92 -15.09 19.51
C GLU A 250 11.56 -15.34 20.88
N ALA A 251 11.12 -14.62 21.92
CA ALA A 251 11.60 -14.84 23.29
C ALA A 251 11.26 -16.24 23.80
N ALA A 252 10.03 -16.72 23.57
CA ALA A 252 9.60 -18.07 23.96
C ALA A 252 10.35 -19.17 23.18
N GLU A 253 10.60 -18.98 21.87
CA GLU A 253 11.42 -19.89 21.07
C GLU A 253 12.86 -19.92 21.56
N LYS A 254 13.43 -18.77 21.94
CA LYS A 254 14.77 -18.67 22.51
C LYS A 254 14.86 -19.38 23.87
N GLU A 255 13.88 -19.21 24.75
CA GLU A 255 13.82 -19.91 26.04
C GLU A 255 13.66 -21.42 25.85
N GLN A 256 12.85 -21.87 24.89
CA GLN A 256 12.77 -23.28 24.50
C GLN A 256 14.09 -23.82 23.94
N TYR A 257 14.83 -23.00 23.19
CA TYR A 257 16.14 -23.38 22.67
C TYR A 257 17.17 -23.47 23.80
N GLU A 258 17.18 -22.50 24.72
CA GLU A 258 18.06 -22.50 25.89
C GLU A 258 17.80 -23.69 26.80
N THR A 259 16.53 -24.00 27.12
CA THR A 259 16.18 -25.19 27.93
C THR A 259 16.54 -26.51 27.23
N LYS A 260 16.33 -26.62 25.91
CA LYS A 260 16.79 -27.79 25.14
C LYS A 260 18.31 -27.91 25.13
N ARG A 261 19.02 -26.78 25.05
CA ARG A 261 20.48 -26.74 25.10
C ARG A 261 20.98 -27.19 26.47
N GLU A 262 20.41 -26.68 27.56
CA GLU A 262 20.75 -27.09 28.92
C GLU A 262 20.48 -28.58 29.15
N SER A 263 19.31 -29.08 28.71
CA SER A 263 19.00 -30.51 28.78
C SER A 263 19.95 -31.37 27.95
N LEU A 264 20.37 -30.89 26.77
CA LEU A 264 21.34 -31.58 25.93
C LEU A 264 22.75 -31.55 26.56
N GLU A 265 23.16 -30.41 27.13
CA GLU A 265 24.43 -30.27 27.87
C GLU A 265 24.45 -31.21 29.08
N GLU A 266 23.35 -31.30 29.84
CA GLU A 266 23.20 -32.23 30.96
C GLU A 266 23.24 -33.69 30.49
N ALA A 267 22.55 -34.03 29.39
CA ALA A 267 22.61 -35.36 28.80
C ALA A 267 24.01 -35.72 28.31
N VAL A 268 24.75 -34.77 27.72
CA VAL A 268 26.15 -34.94 27.30
C VAL A 268 27.06 -35.12 28.51
N LEU A 269 26.87 -34.34 29.58
CA LEU A 269 27.60 -34.50 30.84
C LEU A 269 27.34 -35.86 31.48
N SER A 270 26.07 -36.29 31.54
CA SER A 270 25.70 -37.62 32.03
C SER A 270 26.26 -38.73 31.14
N HIS A 271 26.24 -38.58 29.82
CA HIS A 271 26.80 -39.55 28.88
C HIS A 271 28.32 -39.59 28.99
N ARG A 272 28.99 -38.45 29.17
CA ARG A 272 30.43 -38.35 29.42
C ARG A 272 30.82 -38.99 30.74
N ALA A 273 30.04 -38.78 31.81
CA ALA A 273 30.25 -39.45 33.09
C ALA A 273 30.02 -40.96 33.00
N MET A 274 28.99 -41.40 32.26
CA MET A 274 28.75 -42.81 31.96
C MET A 274 29.88 -43.41 31.11
N LEU A 275 30.39 -42.69 30.11
CA LEU A 275 31.55 -43.09 29.32
C LEU A 275 32.82 -43.11 30.19
N GLN A 276 33.02 -42.17 31.12
CA GLN A 276 34.13 -42.20 32.08
C GLN A 276 34.03 -43.40 33.03
N LEU A 277 32.82 -43.76 33.47
CA LEU A 277 32.58 -44.99 34.24
C LEU A 277 32.84 -46.25 33.38
N GLN A 278 32.50 -46.23 32.09
CA GLN A 278 32.85 -47.30 31.14
C GLN A 278 34.35 -47.33 30.79
N MET A 279 35.03 -46.18 30.80
CA MET A 279 36.48 -46.06 30.60
C MET A 279 37.26 -46.60 31.79
N SER A 280 36.75 -46.46 33.02
CA SER A 280 37.35 -47.10 34.20
C SER A 280 37.18 -48.63 34.23
N ALA A 281 36.34 -49.19 33.34
CA ALA A 281 36.00 -50.62 33.33
C ALA A 281 36.52 -51.40 32.11
N THR A 282 37.09 -50.77 31.08
CA THR A 282 37.67 -51.51 29.94
C THR A 282 38.83 -50.75 29.29
N GLU A 283 40.04 -50.86 29.86
CA GLU A 283 41.27 -50.39 29.19
C GLU A 283 41.88 -51.43 28.23
N ASP A 284 41.30 -52.62 28.05
CA ASP A 284 41.96 -53.68 27.25
C ASP A 284 41.00 -54.59 26.45
N ASP A 285 40.10 -53.99 25.67
CA ASP A 285 39.23 -54.76 24.76
C ASP A 285 39.63 -54.49 23.29
N ASP A 286 40.57 -55.28 22.77
CA ASP A 286 40.99 -55.27 21.36
C ASP A 286 39.83 -55.52 20.37
N SER A 287 38.70 -56.07 20.83
CA SER A 287 37.53 -56.38 19.99
C SER A 287 36.78 -55.14 19.46
N LYS A 288 37.12 -53.93 19.95
CA LYS A 288 36.48 -52.66 19.55
C LYS A 288 37.36 -51.75 18.68
N LYS A 289 38.53 -52.23 18.26
CA LYS A 289 39.46 -51.49 17.38
C LYS A 289 39.21 -51.89 15.93
N MET A 290 39.15 -50.90 15.03
CA MET A 290 39.03 -51.11 13.59
C MET A 290 40.12 -50.33 12.88
N SER A 291 40.90 -50.99 12.03
CA SER A 291 42.02 -50.36 11.31
C SER A 291 41.75 -50.29 9.82
N VAL A 292 42.08 -49.14 9.25
CA VAL A 292 41.87 -48.82 7.85
C VAL A 292 43.18 -48.31 7.27
N ILE A 293 43.66 -48.95 6.21
CA ILE A 293 44.92 -48.61 5.54
C ILE A 293 44.60 -47.89 4.24
N LEU A 294 45.21 -46.73 4.01
CA LEU A 294 45.04 -45.98 2.76
C LEU A 294 46.18 -46.34 1.81
N LEU A 295 45.83 -46.82 0.62
CA LEU A 295 46.76 -47.27 -0.41
C LEU A 295 46.49 -46.51 -1.72
N GLY A 296 47.54 -46.19 -2.46
CA GLY A 296 47.42 -45.41 -3.70
C GLY A 296 48.75 -44.79 -4.12
N LEU A 297 48.85 -44.36 -5.38
CA LEU A 297 50.05 -43.69 -5.89
C LEU A 297 50.28 -42.34 -5.22
N SER A 298 51.48 -41.80 -5.37
CA SER A 298 51.84 -40.44 -4.95
C SER A 298 50.96 -39.42 -5.67
N GLY A 299 50.51 -38.41 -4.91
CA GLY A 299 49.58 -37.40 -5.41
C GLY A 299 48.11 -37.84 -5.54
N SER A 300 47.74 -39.08 -5.21
CA SER A 300 46.32 -39.52 -5.22
C SER A 300 45.44 -38.86 -4.14
N GLY A 301 46.05 -38.22 -3.14
CA GLY A 301 45.34 -37.51 -2.07
C GLY A 301 45.11 -38.30 -0.77
N LYS A 302 45.88 -39.38 -0.53
CA LYS A 302 45.78 -40.23 0.68
C LYS A 302 45.80 -39.43 1.98
N SER A 303 46.86 -38.65 2.21
CA SER A 303 47.06 -37.88 3.44
C SER A 303 45.96 -36.83 3.63
N SER A 304 45.53 -36.17 2.54
CA SER A 304 44.47 -35.18 2.59
C SER A 304 43.11 -35.81 2.91
N ALA A 305 42.81 -36.97 2.31
CA ALA A 305 41.62 -37.75 2.64
C ALA A 305 41.63 -38.22 4.10
N LEU A 306 42.78 -38.72 4.58
CA LEU A 306 42.96 -39.18 5.94
C LEU A 306 42.73 -38.05 6.96
N ASN A 307 43.34 -36.88 6.75
CA ASN A 307 43.16 -35.72 7.63
C ASN A 307 41.70 -35.28 7.67
N LEU A 308 41.02 -35.24 6.53
CA LEU A 308 39.60 -34.88 6.47
C LEU A 308 38.72 -35.92 7.18
N ILE A 309 39.01 -37.22 7.04
CA ILE A 309 38.31 -38.28 7.76
C ILE A 309 38.52 -38.11 9.27
N LEU A 310 39.75 -37.85 9.73
CA LEU A 310 40.06 -37.62 11.15
C LEU A 310 39.28 -36.44 11.73
N GLU A 311 39.34 -35.27 11.09
CA GLU A 311 38.66 -34.05 11.54
C GLU A 311 37.15 -34.30 11.68
N ARG A 312 36.52 -34.90 10.66
CA ARG A 312 35.07 -35.11 10.62
C ARG A 312 34.61 -36.28 11.49
N ALA A 313 35.38 -37.36 11.59
CA ALA A 313 35.03 -38.53 12.40
C ALA A 313 35.11 -38.25 13.91
N GLY A 314 36.05 -37.39 14.33
CA GLY A 314 36.22 -37.01 15.74
C GLY A 314 35.27 -35.93 16.23
N ASN A 315 34.32 -35.48 15.39
CA ASN A 315 33.51 -34.27 15.61
C ASN A 315 34.37 -33.04 16.00
N GLN A 316 35.61 -32.98 15.52
CA GLN A 316 36.52 -31.88 15.80
C GLN A 316 36.29 -30.78 14.76
N TYR A 317 35.78 -29.64 15.20
CA TYR A 317 35.66 -28.45 14.37
C TYR A 317 36.94 -27.62 14.52
N SER A 318 37.97 -27.89 13.71
CA SER A 318 39.07 -26.94 13.57
C SER A 318 38.61 -25.78 12.69
N VAL A 319 38.18 -24.69 13.35
CA VAL A 319 38.12 -23.36 12.74
C VAL A 319 39.48 -22.74 13.00
N ASN A 320 40.49 -23.12 12.22
CA ASN A 320 41.63 -22.26 11.87
C ASN A 320 42.70 -23.01 11.06
N GLU A 321 43.28 -22.23 10.17
CA GLU A 321 44.53 -22.41 9.43
C GLU A 321 44.53 -23.47 8.32
N CYS A 322 44.21 -22.96 7.13
CA CYS A 322 44.83 -23.40 5.89
C CYS A 322 46.35 -23.19 6.05
N SER A 323 47.05 -24.20 6.57
CA SER A 323 48.48 -24.32 6.29
C SER A 323 48.58 -24.69 4.82
N ASP A 324 48.82 -23.67 4.01
CA ASP A 324 49.21 -23.74 2.61
C ASP A 324 50.65 -24.29 2.52
N GLU A 325 50.90 -25.41 3.20
CA GLU A 325 52.15 -26.14 3.07
C GLU A 325 52.03 -27.07 1.87
N ASN A 326 52.92 -26.88 0.90
CA ASN A 326 53.04 -27.74 -0.26
C ASN A 326 52.98 -29.20 0.19
N PRO A 327 52.08 -30.04 -0.37
CA PRO A 327 51.94 -31.41 0.06
C PRO A 327 53.26 -32.14 -0.15
N GLN A 328 53.98 -32.40 0.94
CA GLN A 328 55.21 -33.16 0.89
C GLN A 328 54.87 -34.64 0.63
N PRO A 329 55.69 -35.37 -0.13
CA PRO A 329 55.50 -36.80 -0.31
C PRO A 329 55.54 -37.51 1.06
N THR A 330 54.56 -38.37 1.32
CA THR A 330 54.59 -39.27 2.48
C THR A 330 55.79 -40.21 2.33
N LEU A 331 56.80 -40.09 3.21
CA LEU A 331 58.03 -40.91 3.16
C LEU A 331 58.00 -42.13 4.10
N SER A 332 57.06 -42.19 5.04
CA SER A 332 56.94 -43.27 6.03
C SER A 332 55.48 -43.53 6.39
N CYS A 333 55.17 -44.72 6.93
CA CYS A 333 53.81 -45.04 7.35
C CYS A 333 53.43 -44.27 8.62
N GLU A 334 52.25 -43.65 8.63
CA GLU A 334 51.76 -42.87 9.77
C GLU A 334 50.46 -43.44 10.33
N ARG A 335 50.48 -43.82 11.61
CA ARG A 335 49.29 -44.22 12.36
C ARG A 335 48.65 -43.00 13.02
N LYS A 336 47.37 -42.76 12.73
CA LYS A 336 46.52 -41.78 13.42
C LYS A 336 45.27 -42.46 13.93
N GLU A 337 44.75 -41.98 15.05
CA GLU A 337 43.62 -42.62 15.71
C GLU A 337 42.54 -41.60 16.05
N VAL A 338 41.29 -42.02 15.89
CA VAL A 338 40.13 -41.21 16.22
C VAL A 338 39.03 -42.09 16.83
N PHE A 339 38.35 -41.57 17.84
CA PHE A 339 37.20 -42.25 18.41
C PHE A 339 35.94 -41.79 17.69
N ALA A 340 35.26 -42.71 17.00
CA ALA A 340 34.09 -42.42 16.19
C ALA A 340 32.99 -43.47 16.44
N ALA A 341 31.76 -43.00 16.71
CA ALA A 341 30.58 -43.85 16.91
C ALA A 341 30.76 -45.00 17.92
N GLY A 342 31.48 -44.75 19.02
CA GLY A 342 31.70 -45.75 20.08
C GLY A 342 32.79 -46.79 19.79
N ARG A 343 33.57 -46.63 18.71
CA ARG A 343 34.69 -47.50 18.33
C ARG A 343 35.98 -46.71 18.10
N ARG A 344 37.13 -47.37 18.29
CA ARG A 344 38.44 -46.78 18.01
C ARG A 344 38.82 -47.06 16.56
N LEU A 345 38.84 -46.01 15.74
CA LEU A 345 39.24 -46.07 14.33
C LEU A 345 40.72 -45.74 14.21
N ILE A 346 41.49 -46.68 13.68
CA ILE A 346 42.92 -46.53 13.38
C ILE A 346 43.04 -46.29 11.88
N LEU A 347 43.63 -45.17 11.48
CA LEU A 347 43.91 -44.82 10.08
C LEU A 347 45.42 -44.86 9.86
N VAL A 348 45.85 -45.63 8.87
CA VAL A 348 47.27 -45.73 8.50
C VAL A 348 47.46 -45.07 7.15
N ASP A 349 48.18 -43.95 7.11
CA ASP A 349 48.68 -43.35 5.87
C ASP A 349 49.90 -44.13 5.41
N THR A 350 50.01 -44.40 4.12
CA THR A 350 51.14 -45.15 3.56
C THR A 350 51.86 -44.35 2.48
N PRO A 351 53.19 -44.49 2.35
CA PRO A 351 53.89 -44.16 1.12
C PRO A 351 53.50 -45.14 0.00
N GLU A 352 54.09 -44.98 -1.18
CA GLU A 352 54.10 -46.04 -2.18
C GLU A 352 54.90 -47.24 -1.65
N LEU A 353 54.33 -48.44 -1.75
CA LEU A 353 54.90 -49.66 -1.17
C LEU A 353 55.83 -50.41 -2.14
N TRP A 354 56.12 -49.82 -3.30
CA TRP A 354 56.98 -50.35 -4.34
C TRP A 354 57.80 -49.21 -4.95
N ASP A 355 58.90 -49.56 -5.62
CA ASP A 355 59.70 -48.63 -6.40
C ASP A 355 59.19 -48.49 -7.86
N GLU A 356 59.85 -47.64 -8.65
CA GLU A 356 59.51 -47.39 -10.07
C GLU A 356 59.59 -48.67 -10.94
N ASP A 357 60.35 -49.68 -10.51
CA ASP A 357 60.48 -50.98 -11.19
C ASP A 357 59.39 -51.99 -10.74
N GLY A 358 58.49 -51.58 -9.84
CA GLY A 358 57.41 -52.41 -9.30
C GLY A 358 57.89 -53.47 -8.29
N VAL A 359 59.09 -53.30 -7.73
CA VAL A 359 59.62 -54.15 -6.66
C VAL A 359 59.10 -53.64 -5.33
N GLU A 360 58.54 -54.54 -4.52
CA GLU A 360 57.95 -54.18 -3.23
C GLU A 360 59.04 -53.74 -2.21
N ASN A 361 58.76 -52.69 -1.46
CA ASN A 361 59.57 -52.28 -0.32
C ASN A 361 59.07 -53.03 0.93
N LEU A 362 59.75 -54.14 1.24
CA LEU A 362 59.36 -55.03 2.33
C LEU A 362 59.29 -54.34 3.70
N GLU A 363 60.17 -53.37 3.98
CA GLU A 363 60.18 -52.64 5.24
C GLU A 363 58.95 -51.75 5.38
N LEU A 364 58.54 -51.04 4.33
CA LEU A 364 57.33 -50.22 4.34
C LEU A 364 56.06 -51.08 4.44
N VAL A 365 56.03 -52.25 3.80
CA VAL A 365 54.92 -53.20 3.95
C VAL A 365 54.83 -53.69 5.40
N LYS A 366 55.96 -54.02 6.04
CA LYS A 366 56.00 -54.40 7.46
C LYS A 366 55.53 -53.27 8.36
N ASP A 367 56.00 -52.04 8.13
CA ASP A 367 55.60 -50.87 8.91
C ASP A 367 54.09 -50.62 8.82
N CYS A 368 53.55 -50.69 7.60
CA CYS A 368 52.13 -50.56 7.31
C CYS A 368 51.28 -51.59 8.09
N LEU A 369 51.68 -52.86 8.05
CA LEU A 369 50.98 -53.95 8.76
C LEU A 369 51.13 -53.83 10.28
N ALA A 370 52.33 -53.54 10.78
CA ALA A 370 52.60 -53.35 12.21
C ALA A 370 51.78 -52.19 12.80
N LEU A 371 51.66 -51.08 12.07
CA LEU A 371 50.83 -49.94 12.46
C LEU A 371 49.33 -50.21 12.36
N SER A 372 48.91 -51.29 11.71
CA SER A 372 47.50 -51.68 11.57
C SER A 372 47.03 -52.76 12.55
N LEU A 373 47.90 -53.23 13.46
CA LEU A 373 47.60 -54.27 14.45
C LEU A 373 46.30 -53.99 15.23
N PRO A 374 45.42 -55.00 15.42
CA PRO A 374 45.62 -56.46 15.22
C PRO A 374 45.50 -56.96 13.76
N GLY A 375 45.41 -56.05 12.79
CA GLY A 375 45.45 -56.36 11.36
C GLY A 375 44.46 -55.48 10.60
N PRO A 376 44.68 -55.25 9.29
CA PRO A 376 43.86 -54.35 8.49
C PRO A 376 42.43 -54.85 8.36
N HIS A 377 41.44 -54.05 8.72
CA HIS A 377 40.03 -54.42 8.54
C HIS A 377 39.54 -54.02 7.15
N VAL A 378 39.96 -52.84 6.69
CA VAL A 378 39.60 -52.29 5.39
C VAL A 378 40.80 -51.65 4.72
N PHE A 379 40.88 -51.80 3.41
CA PHE A 379 41.83 -51.09 2.57
C PHE A 379 41.12 -50.03 1.73
N LEU A 380 41.53 -48.78 1.85
CA LEU A 380 41.02 -47.69 1.02
C LEU A 380 41.97 -47.49 -0.16
N LEU A 381 41.52 -47.87 -1.36
CA LEU A 381 42.24 -47.62 -2.61
C LEU A 381 41.93 -46.20 -3.07
N VAL A 382 42.85 -45.28 -2.80
CA VAL A 382 42.69 -43.86 -3.07
C VAL A 382 43.09 -43.55 -4.51
N LEU A 383 42.14 -43.05 -5.28
CA LEU A 383 42.31 -42.64 -6.67
C LEU A 383 41.90 -41.18 -6.83
N GLN A 384 42.62 -40.43 -7.66
CA GLN A 384 42.22 -39.07 -7.98
C GLN A 384 41.08 -39.08 -9.00
N MET A 385 39.96 -38.40 -8.72
CA MET A 385 38.86 -38.35 -9.67
C MET A 385 39.26 -37.65 -10.97
N GLY A 386 38.90 -38.24 -12.11
CA GLY A 386 39.20 -37.70 -13.44
C GLY A 386 40.57 -38.12 -14.00
N ARG A 387 41.40 -38.78 -13.18
CA ARG A 387 42.71 -39.31 -13.58
C ARG A 387 42.77 -40.79 -13.23
N PHE A 388 42.87 -41.65 -14.25
CA PHE A 388 43.16 -43.07 -14.08
C PHE A 388 44.31 -43.45 -15.00
N THR A 389 45.45 -43.75 -14.39
CA THR A 389 46.75 -43.93 -15.04
C THR A 389 47.08 -45.41 -15.21
N GLN A 390 48.05 -45.70 -16.06
CA GLN A 390 48.58 -47.06 -16.22
C GLN A 390 49.15 -47.62 -14.90
N GLY A 391 49.81 -46.78 -14.10
CA GLY A 391 50.28 -47.17 -12.77
C GLY A 391 49.13 -47.57 -11.84
N GLU A 392 48.00 -46.86 -11.87
CA GLU A 392 46.79 -47.24 -11.10
C GLU A 392 46.13 -48.52 -11.61
N CYS A 393 46.26 -48.82 -12.91
CA CYS A 393 45.84 -50.10 -13.49
C CYS A 393 46.69 -51.28 -12.97
N GLU A 394 48.00 -51.09 -12.82
CA GLU A 394 48.95 -52.12 -12.36
C GLU A 394 48.96 -52.29 -10.83
N MET A 395 48.62 -51.23 -10.10
CA MET A 395 48.55 -51.18 -8.64
C MET A 395 47.80 -52.35 -8.02
N LEU A 396 46.63 -52.71 -8.56
CA LEU A 396 45.82 -53.79 -8.01
C LEU A 396 46.56 -55.13 -8.03
N GLY A 397 47.33 -55.40 -9.09
CA GLY A 397 48.15 -56.61 -9.20
C GLY A 397 49.27 -56.65 -8.16
N LEU A 398 49.95 -55.53 -7.95
CA LEU A 398 50.99 -55.39 -6.92
C LEU A 398 50.41 -55.57 -5.51
N LEU A 399 49.27 -54.95 -5.21
CA LEU A 399 48.60 -55.10 -3.93
C LEU A 399 48.15 -56.55 -3.67
N GLN A 400 47.66 -57.25 -4.69
CA GLN A 400 47.32 -58.67 -4.57
C GLN A 400 48.54 -59.56 -4.33
N LYS A 401 49.71 -59.17 -4.85
CA LYS A 401 50.99 -59.85 -4.57
C LYS A 401 51.45 -59.60 -3.12
N ILE A 402 51.26 -58.39 -2.61
CA ILE A 402 51.68 -57.99 -1.25
C ILE A 402 50.73 -58.55 -0.18
N PHE A 403 49.42 -58.30 -0.31
CA PHE A 403 48.41 -58.56 0.72
C PHE A 403 47.56 -59.82 0.47
N GLY A 404 47.74 -60.49 -0.67
CA GLY A 404 47.00 -61.68 -1.06
C GLY A 404 45.83 -61.38 -2.01
N ARG A 405 45.31 -62.42 -2.68
CA ARG A 405 44.27 -62.27 -3.72
C ARG A 405 42.95 -61.76 -3.15
N ASP A 406 42.63 -62.18 -1.93
CA ASP A 406 41.36 -61.91 -1.25
C ASP A 406 41.33 -60.49 -0.64
N PHE A 407 42.44 -59.75 -0.70
CA PHE A 407 42.52 -58.34 -0.27
C PHE A 407 41.40 -57.48 -0.86
N ALA A 408 41.02 -57.72 -2.12
CA ALA A 408 40.00 -56.94 -2.81
C ALA A 408 38.62 -57.07 -2.13
N GLU A 409 38.36 -58.18 -1.42
CA GLU A 409 37.14 -58.39 -0.62
C GLU A 409 37.10 -57.48 0.61
N HIS A 410 38.24 -57.00 1.09
CA HIS A 410 38.37 -56.01 2.16
C HIS A 410 38.64 -54.59 1.64
N ALA A 411 38.62 -54.37 0.33
CA ALA A 411 38.94 -53.08 -0.28
C ALA A 411 37.71 -52.24 -0.63
N ILE A 412 37.84 -50.92 -0.50
CA ILE A 412 36.89 -49.90 -0.96
C ILE A 412 37.66 -48.90 -1.82
N VAL A 413 37.11 -48.52 -2.98
CA VAL A 413 37.71 -47.50 -3.83
C VAL A 413 37.27 -46.11 -3.36
N LEU A 414 38.23 -45.25 -3.02
CA LEU A 414 37.97 -43.88 -2.59
C LEU A 414 38.42 -42.89 -3.67
N PHE A 415 37.47 -42.22 -4.30
CA PHE A 415 37.76 -41.15 -5.25
C PHE A 415 37.92 -39.82 -4.53
N VAL A 416 39.11 -39.24 -4.64
CA VAL A 416 39.43 -37.93 -4.09
C VAL A 416 39.25 -36.86 -5.16
N ARG A 417 38.48 -35.81 -4.85
CA ARG A 417 38.28 -34.65 -5.71
C ARG A 417 39.02 -33.42 -5.16
N PHE A 418 39.74 -32.74 -6.04
CA PHE A 418 40.35 -31.43 -5.81
C PHE A 418 39.65 -30.37 -6.68
N ASP A 419 39.48 -29.14 -6.19
CA ASP A 419 38.72 -28.06 -6.86
C ASP A 419 39.31 -27.61 -8.22
N GLY A 420 40.58 -27.94 -8.48
CA GLY A 420 41.26 -27.62 -9.74
C GLY A 420 40.68 -28.30 -10.98
N ASN A 421 39.83 -29.32 -10.82
CA ASN A 421 39.20 -30.03 -11.93
C ASN A 421 37.94 -29.30 -12.41
N GLN A 422 38.11 -28.18 -13.12
CA GLN A 422 37.07 -27.26 -13.63
C GLN A 422 36.17 -27.81 -14.77
N HIS A 423 35.90 -29.11 -14.81
CA HIS A 423 34.95 -29.67 -15.78
C HIS A 423 33.77 -30.32 -15.04
N ARG A 424 32.57 -29.77 -15.32
CA ARG A 424 31.18 -30.10 -14.89
C ARG A 424 31.01 -30.98 -13.63
N PRO A 425 30.06 -30.69 -12.73
CA PRO A 425 29.73 -31.58 -11.62
C PRO A 425 29.16 -32.91 -12.14
N GLN A 426 30.03 -33.86 -12.45
CA GLN A 426 29.68 -35.25 -12.70
C GLN A 426 29.49 -35.93 -11.36
N ARG A 427 28.34 -36.59 -11.18
CA ARG A 427 28.12 -37.48 -10.04
C ARG A 427 29.11 -38.64 -10.15
N ILE A 428 29.65 -39.11 -9.02
CA ILE A 428 30.60 -40.22 -9.02
C ILE A 428 30.09 -41.46 -9.77
N ASN A 429 28.80 -41.77 -9.66
CA ASN A 429 28.19 -42.90 -10.38
C ASN A 429 28.29 -42.75 -11.90
N ASP A 430 28.10 -41.53 -12.42
CA ASP A 430 28.17 -41.25 -13.86
C ASP A 430 29.63 -41.34 -14.34
N TYR A 431 30.57 -40.87 -13.52
CA TYR A 431 32.01 -41.00 -13.79
C TYR A 431 32.44 -42.47 -13.89
N VAL A 432 32.04 -43.30 -12.92
CA VAL A 432 32.35 -44.74 -12.92
C VAL A 432 31.67 -45.46 -14.09
N ALA A 433 30.42 -45.13 -14.40
CA ALA A 433 29.69 -45.72 -15.53
C ALA A 433 30.30 -45.36 -16.88
N GLY A 434 30.87 -44.16 -17.02
CA GLY A 434 31.57 -43.70 -18.23
C GLY A 434 33.06 -44.03 -18.28
N ALA A 435 33.63 -44.64 -17.24
CA ALA A 435 35.06 -44.92 -17.15
C ALA A 435 35.52 -46.06 -18.07
N HIS A 436 36.83 -46.12 -18.32
CA HIS A 436 37.46 -47.23 -19.04
C HIS A 436 37.19 -48.58 -18.36
N ALA A 437 37.06 -49.65 -19.15
CA ALA A 437 36.74 -51.00 -18.68
C ALA A 437 37.67 -51.49 -17.56
N THR A 438 38.94 -51.07 -17.57
CA THR A 438 39.91 -51.42 -16.53
C THR A 438 39.54 -50.85 -15.15
N LEU A 439 39.12 -49.59 -15.06
CA LEU A 439 38.71 -48.98 -13.80
C LEU A 439 37.40 -49.62 -13.30
N GLN A 440 36.46 -49.87 -14.21
CA GLN A 440 35.23 -50.61 -13.88
C GLN A 440 35.52 -52.01 -13.36
N GLY A 441 36.48 -52.71 -13.97
CA GLY A 441 36.94 -54.02 -13.52
C GLY A 441 37.60 -53.98 -12.13
N LEU A 442 38.40 -52.94 -11.83
CA LEU A 442 38.97 -52.73 -10.50
C LEU A 442 37.87 -52.54 -9.45
N ILE A 443 36.89 -51.68 -9.73
CA ILE A 443 35.76 -51.41 -8.84
C ILE A 443 34.91 -52.66 -8.64
N GLN A 444 34.68 -53.44 -9.69
CA GLN A 444 33.93 -54.70 -9.63
C GLN A 444 34.65 -55.75 -8.78
N LYS A 445 35.98 -55.88 -8.91
CA LYS A 445 36.80 -56.73 -8.02
C LYS A 445 36.72 -56.29 -6.57
N CYS A 446 36.56 -55.00 -6.33
CA CYS A 446 36.27 -54.43 -5.01
C CYS A 446 34.77 -54.49 -4.67
N GLY A 447 33.97 -55.39 -5.25
CA GLY A 447 32.55 -55.58 -4.89
C GLY A 447 31.67 -54.37 -5.15
N SER A 448 32.03 -53.52 -6.12
CA SER A 448 31.32 -52.28 -6.46
C SER A 448 31.19 -51.27 -5.30
N ARG A 449 32.12 -51.32 -4.34
CA ARG A 449 32.20 -50.38 -3.21
C ARG A 449 33.10 -49.22 -3.59
N PHE A 450 32.49 -48.06 -3.85
CA PHE A 450 33.23 -46.83 -4.08
C PHE A 450 32.56 -45.62 -3.43
N TYR A 451 33.37 -44.66 -3.00
CA TYR A 451 32.92 -43.41 -2.38
C TYR A 451 33.67 -42.23 -2.98
N GLU A 452 33.06 -41.05 -2.90
CA GLU A 452 33.66 -39.78 -3.30
C GLU A 452 33.93 -38.93 -2.07
N LEU A 453 35.13 -38.35 -1.99
CA LEU A 453 35.51 -37.40 -0.96
C LEU A 453 36.04 -36.11 -1.60
N ASN A 454 35.37 -34.99 -1.33
CA ASN A 454 35.88 -33.68 -1.70
C ASN A 454 36.77 -33.15 -0.58
N VAL A 455 38.05 -32.97 -0.90
CA VAL A 455 39.08 -32.58 0.06
C VAL A 455 39.11 -31.07 0.29
N THR A 456 38.42 -30.26 -0.52
CA THR A 456 38.20 -28.85 -0.13
C THR A 456 37.26 -28.80 1.07
N LYS A 457 37.74 -28.18 2.16
CA LYS A 457 37.06 -28.08 3.46
C LYS A 457 35.73 -27.31 3.36
N SER A 458 34.72 -27.92 2.75
CA SER A 458 33.37 -27.40 2.54
C SER A 458 32.36 -28.16 3.39
N ALA A 459 31.18 -27.58 3.59
CA ALA A 459 30.07 -28.22 4.33
C ALA A 459 29.68 -29.60 3.76
N LEU A 460 29.99 -29.88 2.48
CA LEU A 460 29.70 -31.13 1.78
C LEU A 460 30.57 -32.31 2.22
N SER A 461 31.71 -32.06 2.87
CA SER A 461 32.62 -33.13 3.33
C SER A 461 32.05 -33.98 4.47
N TYR A 462 31.13 -33.45 5.28
CA TYR A 462 30.58 -34.19 6.42
C TYR A 462 29.68 -35.36 6.00
N PRO A 463 28.66 -35.18 5.13
CA PRO A 463 27.90 -36.31 4.59
C PRO A 463 28.77 -37.36 3.89
N GLN A 464 29.78 -36.94 3.12
CA GLN A 464 30.69 -37.85 2.41
C GLN A 464 31.51 -38.73 3.34
N VAL A 465 32.12 -38.14 4.38
CA VAL A 465 32.85 -38.91 5.41
C VAL A 465 31.90 -39.83 6.16
N LYS A 466 30.70 -39.36 6.51
CA LYS A 466 29.69 -40.19 7.18
C LYS A 466 29.31 -41.42 6.35
N ASP A 467 29.06 -41.24 5.06
CA ASP A 467 28.70 -42.34 4.15
C ASP A 467 29.87 -43.32 3.98
N LEU A 468 31.11 -42.82 3.86
CA LEU A 468 32.31 -43.66 3.82
C LEU A 468 32.46 -44.50 5.09
N LEU A 469 32.32 -43.89 6.27
CA LEU A 469 32.40 -44.58 7.56
C LEU A 469 31.30 -45.63 7.72
N LEU A 470 30.08 -45.34 7.25
CA LEU A 470 29.00 -46.32 7.19
C LEU A 470 29.35 -47.49 6.26
N GLY A 471 29.97 -47.20 5.11
CA GLY A 471 30.49 -48.19 4.17
C GLY A 471 31.54 -49.11 4.78
N ILE A 472 32.53 -48.53 5.46
CA ILE A 472 33.58 -49.24 6.19
C ILE A 472 32.96 -50.15 7.25
N ASN A 473 32.04 -49.63 8.07
CA ASN A 473 31.38 -50.43 9.11
C ASN A 473 30.55 -51.58 8.53
N LYS A 474 29.82 -51.35 7.43
CA LYS A 474 29.07 -52.42 6.74
C LYS A 474 29.99 -53.50 6.22
N LEU A 475 31.15 -53.12 5.67
CA LEU A 475 32.13 -54.05 5.18
C LEU A 475 32.77 -54.89 6.29
N VAL A 476 33.15 -54.27 7.40
CA VAL A 476 33.69 -54.99 8.54
C VAL A 476 32.64 -55.93 9.14
N ALA A 477 31.39 -55.49 9.21
CA ALA A 477 30.28 -56.35 9.66
C ALA A 477 30.03 -57.54 8.73
N SER A 478 30.16 -57.38 7.41
CA SER A 478 29.97 -58.50 6.46
C SER A 478 31.04 -59.57 6.59
N HIS A 479 32.20 -59.25 7.16
CA HIS A 479 33.28 -60.19 7.49
C HIS A 479 33.26 -60.63 8.97
N GLY A 480 32.15 -60.37 9.68
CA GLY A 480 31.97 -60.78 11.08
C GLY A 480 32.85 -60.02 12.07
N GLY A 481 33.42 -58.87 11.68
CA GLY A 481 34.32 -58.09 12.52
C GLY A 481 35.80 -58.50 12.45
N HIS A 482 36.15 -59.51 11.65
CA HIS A 482 37.54 -59.98 11.55
C HIS A 482 38.40 -59.10 10.64
N SER A 483 39.66 -58.93 11.00
CA SER A 483 40.67 -58.31 10.15
C SER A 483 41.08 -59.23 8.99
N HIS A 484 41.59 -58.65 7.91
CA HIS A 484 42.18 -59.37 6.79
C HIS A 484 43.49 -60.03 7.21
N SER A 485 43.57 -61.35 7.04
CA SER A 485 44.74 -62.15 7.44
C SER A 485 45.83 -62.09 6.37
N VAL A 486 46.91 -61.35 6.65
CA VAL A 486 48.11 -61.33 5.80
C VAL A 486 49.14 -62.35 6.30
N LYS A 487 49.19 -63.53 5.67
CA LYS A 487 50.03 -64.69 6.10
C LYS A 487 51.54 -64.52 5.87
N ARG A 488 52.01 -63.32 5.55
CA ARG A 488 53.38 -63.05 5.11
C ARG A 488 54.37 -62.84 6.26
N PHE A 489 53.89 -62.34 7.39
CA PHE A 489 54.67 -62.08 8.61
C PHE A 489 53.95 -62.70 9.80
N SER A 490 54.71 -63.05 10.83
CA SER A 490 54.10 -63.54 12.08
C SER A 490 53.58 -62.38 12.92
N GLU A 491 52.55 -62.63 13.75
CA GLU A 491 52.02 -61.64 14.67
C GLU A 491 53.11 -61.07 15.60
N HIS A 492 54.01 -61.95 16.09
CA HIS A 492 55.15 -61.56 16.93
C HIS A 492 56.09 -60.58 16.22
N GLU A 493 56.41 -60.84 14.95
CA GLU A 493 57.28 -59.96 14.14
C GLU A 493 56.65 -58.58 13.94
N LEU A 494 55.34 -58.52 13.68
CA LEU A 494 54.63 -57.25 13.54
C LEU A 494 54.55 -56.48 14.87
N GLN A 495 54.36 -57.19 15.98
CA GLN A 495 54.31 -56.60 17.33
C GLN A 495 55.66 -55.96 17.71
N GLU A 496 56.77 -56.65 17.46
CA GLU A 496 58.12 -56.12 17.68
C GLU A 496 58.38 -54.92 16.78
N ARG A 497 58.00 -55.01 15.50
CA ARG A 497 58.17 -53.91 14.57
C ARG A 497 57.38 -52.67 14.98
N LYS A 498 56.16 -52.85 15.49
CA LYS A 498 55.34 -51.74 16.03
C LYS A 498 56.05 -51.03 17.18
N LYS A 499 56.61 -51.77 18.15
CA LYS A 499 57.39 -51.19 19.26
C LYS A 499 58.58 -50.39 18.75
N MET A 500 59.33 -50.92 17.79
CA MET A 500 60.47 -50.20 17.19
C MET A 500 60.05 -48.88 16.52
N ILE A 501 58.87 -48.83 15.90
CA ILE A 501 58.35 -47.60 15.28
C ILE A 501 57.91 -46.59 16.35
N GLU A 502 57.30 -47.05 17.44
CA GLU A 502 56.88 -46.20 18.57
C GLU A 502 58.10 -45.60 19.29
N GLU A 503 59.13 -46.40 19.60
CA GLU A 503 60.38 -45.95 20.24
C GLU A 503 61.13 -44.91 19.39
N ARG A 504 61.18 -45.09 18.06
CA ARG A 504 61.78 -44.12 17.13
C ARG A 504 61.07 -42.77 17.13
N LYS A 505 59.75 -42.76 17.36
CA LYS A 505 58.96 -41.52 17.44
C LYS A 505 59.17 -40.80 18.76
N GLU A 506 59.36 -41.52 19.86
CA GLU A 506 59.62 -40.95 21.19
C GLU A 506 61.05 -40.38 21.29
N GLY A 507 62.07 -41.08 20.75
CA GLY A 507 63.45 -40.57 20.76
C GLY A 507 63.69 -39.31 19.90
N GLY A 508 62.93 -39.14 18.80
CA GLY A 508 63.00 -37.93 17.96
C GLY A 508 62.34 -36.69 18.59
N LEU A 509 61.53 -36.86 19.64
CA LEU A 509 60.99 -35.76 20.44
C LEU A 509 62.01 -35.29 21.48
N GLU A 510 62.82 -36.18 22.08
CA GLU A 510 63.85 -35.81 23.06
C GLU A 510 65.06 -35.09 22.43
N ASP A 511 65.53 -35.51 21.25
CA ASP A 511 66.63 -34.83 20.54
C ASP A 511 66.27 -33.40 20.07
N ASN A 512 64.98 -33.11 19.86
CA ASN A 512 64.49 -31.78 19.52
C ASN A 512 64.45 -30.81 20.72
N TYR A 513 64.47 -31.33 21.96
CA TYR A 513 64.62 -30.49 23.16
C TYR A 513 66.09 -30.13 23.43
N LEU A 514 67.05 -30.98 23.04
CA LEU A 514 68.48 -30.73 23.28
C LEU A 514 69.14 -29.82 22.22
N LEU A 515 68.58 -29.75 21.01
CA LEU A 515 69.08 -28.86 19.93
C LEU A 515 68.46 -27.45 19.93
N ARG A 516 67.58 -27.14 20.88
CA ARG A 516 66.98 -25.79 21.03
C ARG A 516 67.75 -24.87 21.99
N ASP A 517 68.70 -25.40 22.75
CA ASP A 517 69.52 -24.65 23.73
C ASP A 517 71.02 -24.60 23.37
N ALA A 518 71.39 -24.72 22.08
CA ALA A 518 72.77 -24.59 21.59
C ALA A 518 72.97 -23.38 20.67
#